data_AF-A0A7R9B490-F1
#
_entry.id   AF-A0A7R9B490-F1
#
_cell.length_a   1.000
_cell.length_b   1.000
_cell.length_c   1.000
_cell.angle_alpha   90.00
_cell.angle_beta   90.00
_cell.angle_gamma   90.00
#
_symmetry.space_group_name_H-M   'P 1'
#
loop_
_entity.id
_entity.type
_entity.pdbx_description
1 polymer ?
#
loop_
_entity_poly.entity_id
_entity_poly.type
_entity_poly.pdbx_seq_one_letter_code
_entity_poly.pdbx_strand_id
1 'polypeptide(L)'
;MGKLKRPRQKYHFSKTKPPKDETPLDTPLLAARHLPLELPSGNIFSGVKITLEHLKQKLPDDDVASVVSSRRSRLDNSGRPTTKKEKIKNRKEAFLRKLNIAHNLKSETKERKKRQKTAVTGDMRPLLDALPSVSCKERTQTFQSKIKKRSVSKMKQRHKSMLQEILAFQKILSDPTYKADPSGAVTNHIQDKIREEL
;
A
#
# COMPACT_ATOMS: atom_id res chain seq x y z
N MET A 1 -27.84 -3.30 -46.54
CA MET A 1 -27.26 -4.55 -45.98
C MET A 1 -26.63 -4.26 -44.61
N GLY A 2 -27.42 -4.34 -43.53
CA GLY A 2 -26.97 -4.02 -42.17
C GLY A 2 -26.15 -5.15 -41.55
N LYS A 3 -25.03 -4.83 -40.89
CA LYS A 3 -24.18 -5.82 -40.23
C LYS A 3 -24.92 -6.46 -39.05
N LEU A 4 -25.25 -7.74 -39.15
CA LEU A 4 -25.77 -8.56 -38.06
C LEU A 4 -24.75 -8.63 -36.91
N LYS A 5 -25.11 -8.05 -35.75
CA LYS A 5 -24.29 -8.13 -34.54
C LYS A 5 -24.49 -9.49 -33.88
N ARG A 6 -23.39 -10.25 -33.70
CA ARG A 6 -23.41 -11.53 -32.98
C ARG A 6 -23.68 -11.32 -31.48
N PRO A 7 -24.48 -12.18 -30.83
CA PRO A 7 -24.74 -12.08 -29.39
C PRO A 7 -23.45 -12.37 -28.61
N ARG A 8 -23.15 -11.53 -27.61
CA ARG A 8 -21.98 -11.69 -26.74
C ARG A 8 -22.34 -12.65 -25.62
N GLN A 9 -21.61 -13.77 -25.51
CA GLN A 9 -21.71 -14.68 -24.38
C GLN A 9 -21.08 -14.04 -23.14
N LYS A 10 -21.83 -13.98 -22.03
CA LYS A 10 -21.32 -13.49 -20.74
C LYS A 10 -20.67 -14.66 -19.99
N TYR A 11 -19.37 -14.58 -19.75
CA TYR A 11 -18.58 -15.60 -19.04
C TYR A 11 -18.58 -15.45 -17.51
N HIS A 12 -19.44 -14.60 -16.94
CA HIS A 12 -19.50 -14.43 -15.49
C HIS A 12 -20.52 -15.37 -14.89
N PHE A 13 -20.03 -16.41 -14.21
CA PHE A 13 -20.83 -17.22 -13.30
C PHE A 13 -21.08 -16.41 -12.01
N SER A 14 -22.34 -16.25 -11.61
CA SER A 14 -22.69 -15.68 -10.31
C SER A 14 -22.14 -16.57 -9.21
N LYS A 15 -21.33 -16.00 -8.31
CA LYS A 15 -20.78 -16.69 -7.15
C LYS A 15 -21.93 -17.11 -6.22
N THR A 16 -22.28 -18.39 -6.23
CA THR A 16 -23.18 -18.97 -5.22
C THR A 16 -22.45 -19.03 -3.89
N LYS A 17 -23.10 -18.56 -2.82
CA LYS A 17 -22.59 -18.68 -1.44
C LYS A 17 -22.60 -20.17 -1.08
N PRO A 18 -21.52 -20.75 -0.54
CA PRO A 18 -21.57 -22.10 -0.01
C PRO A 18 -22.46 -22.12 1.25
N PRO A 19 -23.10 -23.26 1.55
CA PRO A 19 -23.88 -23.45 2.77
C PRO A 19 -22.96 -23.29 4.00
N LYS A 20 -23.51 -22.66 5.05
CA LYS A 20 -22.84 -22.55 6.34
C LYS A 20 -22.99 -23.89 7.06
N ASP A 21 -21.93 -24.68 7.04
CA ASP A 21 -21.81 -25.79 7.99
C ASP A 21 -21.37 -25.22 9.33
N GLU A 22 -22.26 -25.33 10.33
CA GLU A 22 -21.95 -24.99 11.71
C GLU A 22 -21.07 -26.09 12.31
N THR A 23 -19.81 -25.73 12.60
CA THR A 23 -18.94 -26.51 13.50
C THR A 23 -18.50 -25.58 14.63
N PRO A 24 -18.69 -25.98 15.90
CA PRO A 24 -18.46 -25.12 17.04
C PRO A 24 -16.96 -25.04 17.33
N LEU A 25 -16.40 -23.84 17.29
CA LEU A 25 -15.07 -23.54 17.81
C LEU A 25 -15.18 -22.41 18.82
N ASP A 26 -15.04 -22.80 20.07
CA ASP A 26 -15.05 -21.94 21.25
C ASP A 26 -13.98 -20.85 21.12
N THR A 27 -14.45 -19.60 21.09
CA THR A 27 -13.69 -18.43 21.51
C THR A 27 -14.50 -17.77 22.62
N PRO A 28 -13.88 -17.37 23.74
CA PRO A 28 -14.62 -16.84 24.88
C PRO A 28 -15.20 -15.49 24.46
N LEU A 29 -16.48 -15.52 24.16
CA LEU A 29 -17.31 -14.35 24.00
C LEU A 29 -17.20 -13.61 25.33
N LEU A 30 -16.58 -12.42 25.29
CA LEU A 30 -16.57 -11.49 26.39
C LEU A 30 -17.99 -11.45 26.95
N ALA A 31 -18.17 -12.07 28.11
CA ALA A 31 -19.41 -12.04 28.85
C ALA A 31 -19.73 -10.56 29.02
N ALA A 32 -20.68 -10.08 28.21
CA ALA A 32 -21.27 -8.79 28.41
C ALA A 32 -21.81 -8.86 29.83
N ARG A 33 -21.11 -8.18 30.75
CA ARG A 33 -21.61 -7.91 32.09
C ARG A 33 -22.93 -7.21 31.84
N HIS A 34 -24.03 -7.94 32.00
CA HIS A 34 -25.36 -7.39 32.07
C HIS A 34 -25.37 -6.58 33.37
N LEU A 35 -24.83 -5.36 33.31
CA LEU A 35 -25.27 -4.37 34.28
C LEU A 35 -26.77 -4.21 34.00
N PRO A 36 -27.64 -4.37 35.01
CA PRO A 36 -29.05 -4.09 34.82
C PRO A 36 -29.15 -2.59 34.53
N LEU A 37 -29.22 -2.24 33.26
CA LEU A 37 -29.66 -0.93 32.82
C LEU A 37 -31.17 -0.93 33.07
N GLU A 38 -31.55 -0.59 34.29
CA GLU A 38 -32.93 -0.21 34.58
C GLU A 38 -33.23 1.02 33.71
N LEU A 39 -33.95 0.77 32.62
CA LEU A 39 -34.52 1.82 31.80
C LEU A 39 -35.62 2.47 32.64
N PRO A 40 -35.57 3.78 32.91
CA PRO A 40 -36.62 4.45 33.65
C PRO A 40 -37.94 4.28 32.88
N SER A 41 -38.94 3.66 33.51
CA SER A 41 -40.24 3.34 32.92
C SER A 41 -41.16 4.56 32.74
N GLY A 42 -40.63 5.76 32.98
CA GLY A 42 -41.33 7.03 32.85
C GLY A 42 -40.98 7.77 31.57
N ASN A 43 -41.86 8.67 31.14
CA ASN A 43 -41.60 9.59 30.04
C ASN A 43 -40.47 10.56 30.42
N ILE A 44 -39.22 10.19 30.09
CA ILE A 44 -37.97 10.92 30.41
C ILE A 44 -38.03 12.40 29.96
N PHE A 45 -38.84 12.69 28.94
CA PHE A 45 -38.97 14.01 28.32
C PHE A 45 -40.19 14.82 28.77
N SER A 46 -40.95 14.38 29.78
CA SER A 46 -42.19 15.06 30.20
C SER A 46 -41.99 16.52 30.65
N GLY A 47 -40.79 16.89 31.08
CA GLY A 47 -40.42 18.27 31.45
C GLY A 47 -39.80 19.11 30.33
N VAL A 48 -39.52 18.53 29.16
CA VAL A 48 -38.81 19.25 28.08
C VAL A 48 -39.79 19.92 27.14
N LYS A 49 -39.92 21.25 27.29
CA LYS A 49 -40.72 22.09 26.38
C LYS A 49 -39.90 22.41 25.13
N ILE A 50 -39.93 21.51 24.15
CA ILE A 50 -39.30 21.73 22.84
C ILE A 50 -40.22 22.64 22.02
N THR A 51 -39.97 23.95 22.03
CA THR A 51 -40.64 24.87 21.10
C THR A 51 -39.84 24.99 19.81
N LEU A 52 -40.53 25.15 18.66
CA LEU A 52 -39.91 25.22 17.33
C LEU A 52 -38.85 26.32 17.22
N GLU A 53 -38.98 27.40 18.00
CA GLU A 53 -38.05 28.54 18.03
C GLU A 53 -36.67 28.19 18.64
N HIS A 54 -36.60 27.18 19.51
CA HIS A 54 -35.33 26.73 20.12
C HIS A 54 -34.59 25.71 19.24
N LEU A 55 -35.25 25.16 18.21
CA LEU A 55 -34.67 24.19 17.29
C LEU A 55 -33.90 24.90 16.16
N LYS A 56 -32.82 25.61 16.53
CA LYS A 56 -31.97 26.38 15.59
C LYS A 56 -30.98 25.51 14.81
N GLN A 57 -30.87 24.22 15.13
CA GLN A 57 -29.91 23.33 14.50
C GLN A 57 -30.49 22.79 13.19
N LYS A 58 -30.07 23.38 12.06
CA LYS A 58 -30.26 22.77 10.74
C LYS A 58 -29.28 21.60 10.61
N LEU A 59 -29.80 20.38 10.61
CA LEU A 59 -29.03 19.23 10.18
C LEU A 59 -28.70 19.40 8.69
N PRO A 60 -27.52 18.98 8.23
CA PRO A 60 -27.22 18.99 6.81
C PRO A 60 -28.18 18.05 6.09
N ASP A 61 -28.85 18.53 5.04
CA ASP A 61 -29.67 17.69 4.17
C ASP A 61 -28.75 16.69 3.46
N ASP A 62 -28.80 15.42 3.87
CA ASP A 62 -27.99 14.34 3.30
C ASP A 62 -28.22 14.18 1.77
N ASP A 63 -29.44 14.50 1.30
CA ASP A 63 -29.79 14.48 -0.11
C ASP A 63 -29.08 15.57 -0.93
N VAL A 64 -28.76 16.72 -0.33
CA VAL A 64 -27.99 17.81 -0.96
C VAL A 64 -26.50 17.45 -1.08
N ALA A 65 -25.97 16.68 -0.12
CA ALA A 65 -24.58 16.26 -0.12
C ALA A 65 -24.20 15.44 -1.38
N SER A 66 -25.15 14.68 -1.92
CA SER A 66 -24.97 13.91 -3.16
C SER A 66 -24.68 14.81 -4.38
N VAL A 67 -25.42 15.91 -4.54
CA VAL A 67 -25.25 16.87 -5.65
C VAL A 67 -23.95 17.66 -5.49
N VAL A 68 -23.58 18.04 -4.26
CA VAL A 68 -22.32 18.72 -3.97
C VAL A 68 -21.12 17.80 -4.25
N SER A 69 -21.23 16.49 -3.98
CA SER A 69 -20.18 15.53 -4.31
C SER A 69 -19.92 15.41 -5.83
N SER A 70 -20.99 15.49 -6.63
CA SER A 70 -20.89 15.47 -8.10
C SER A 70 -20.22 16.73 -8.67
N ARG A 71 -20.48 17.89 -8.05
CA ARG A 71 -19.84 19.17 -8.39
C ARG A 71 -18.39 19.22 -7.92
N ARG A 72 -18.10 18.76 -6.70
CA ARG A 72 -16.73 18.62 -6.15
C ARG A 72 -15.88 17.64 -6.95
N SER A 73 -16.45 16.58 -7.53
CA SER A 73 -15.71 15.68 -8.45
C SER A 73 -15.18 16.39 -9.70
N ARG A 74 -15.83 17.49 -10.12
CA ARG A 74 -15.38 18.30 -11.25
C ARG A 74 -14.41 19.40 -10.83
N LEU A 75 -14.25 19.63 -9.53
CA LEU A 75 -13.52 20.73 -8.96
C LEU A 75 -12.30 20.22 -8.18
N ASP A 76 -11.21 20.96 -8.15
CA ASP A 76 -10.05 20.62 -7.33
C ASP A 76 -10.28 21.15 -5.90
N ASN A 77 -9.34 20.85 -5.00
CA ASN A 77 -9.42 21.31 -3.61
C ASN A 77 -9.43 22.85 -3.49
N SER A 78 -9.06 23.57 -4.54
CA SER A 78 -9.05 25.04 -4.60
C SER A 78 -10.31 25.63 -5.23
N GLY A 79 -11.29 24.80 -5.61
CA GLY A 79 -12.53 25.26 -6.20
C GLY A 79 -12.44 25.55 -7.70
N ARG A 80 -11.42 25.05 -8.41
CA ARG A 80 -11.23 25.22 -9.86
C ARG A 80 -11.61 23.96 -10.64
N PRO A 81 -12.10 24.08 -11.89
CA PRO A 81 -12.44 22.92 -12.71
C PRO A 81 -11.21 22.07 -13.01
N THR A 82 -11.25 20.79 -12.62
CA THR A 82 -10.14 19.85 -12.81
C THR A 82 -9.94 19.50 -14.27
N THR A 83 -8.68 19.56 -14.72
CA THR A 83 -8.32 19.14 -16.08
C THR A 83 -8.39 17.61 -16.22
N LYS A 84 -8.54 17.10 -17.45
CA LYS A 84 -8.52 15.65 -17.72
C LYS A 84 -7.22 15.00 -17.20
N LYS A 85 -6.09 15.71 -17.31
CA LYS A 85 -4.78 15.25 -16.81
C LYS A 85 -4.79 15.09 -15.28
N GLU A 86 -5.33 16.06 -14.56
CA GLU A 86 -5.47 15.99 -13.09
C GLU A 86 -6.41 14.86 -12.65
N LYS A 87 -7.55 14.67 -13.33
CA LYS A 87 -8.47 13.57 -13.00
C LYS A 87 -7.80 12.19 -13.12
N ILE A 88 -6.98 11.99 -14.16
CA ILE A 88 -6.22 10.76 -14.36
C ILE A 88 -5.16 10.61 -13.26
N LYS A 89 -4.42 11.67 -12.94
CA LYS A 89 -3.42 11.69 -11.86
C LYS A 89 -4.06 11.37 -10.51
N ASN A 90 -5.14 12.05 -10.15
CA ASN A 90 -5.86 11.85 -8.89
C ASN A 90 -6.42 10.42 -8.78
N ARG A 91 -6.92 9.85 -9.88
CA ARG A 91 -7.37 8.44 -9.90
C ARG A 91 -6.22 7.48 -9.64
N LYS A 92 -5.08 7.68 -10.28
CA LYS A 92 -3.87 6.87 -10.08
C LYS A 92 -3.37 6.99 -8.64
N GLU A 93 -3.28 8.20 -8.12
CA GLU A 93 -2.84 8.46 -6.75
C GLU A 93 -3.80 7.87 -5.73
N ALA A 94 -5.12 8.03 -5.89
CA ALA A 94 -6.10 7.43 -5.01
C ALA A 94 -6.00 5.88 -5.01
N PHE A 95 -5.74 5.28 -6.17
CA PHE A 95 -5.50 3.84 -6.26
C PHE A 95 -4.21 3.42 -5.55
N LEU A 96 -3.11 4.13 -5.76
CA LEU A 96 -1.84 3.86 -5.08
C LEU A 96 -1.94 4.06 -3.56
N ARG A 97 -2.67 5.08 -3.09
CA ARG A 97 -2.95 5.29 -1.66
C ARG A 97 -3.67 4.08 -1.06
N LYS A 98 -4.70 3.54 -1.73
CA LYS A 98 -5.40 2.33 -1.27
C LYS A 98 -4.47 1.12 -1.17
N LEU A 99 -3.61 0.91 -2.18
CA LEU A 99 -2.62 -0.18 -2.15
C LEU A 99 -1.61 0.00 -1.02
N ASN A 100 -1.10 1.22 -0.83
CA ASN A 100 -0.13 1.53 0.21
C ASN A 100 -0.72 1.32 1.60
N ILE A 101 -1.97 1.74 1.85
CA ILE A 101 -2.66 1.47 3.12
C ILE A 101 -2.72 -0.03 3.40
N ALA A 102 -3.18 -0.83 2.44
CA ALA A 102 -3.27 -2.28 2.60
C ALA A 102 -1.89 -2.94 2.78
N HIS A 103 -0.87 -2.43 2.11
CA HIS A 103 0.51 -2.90 2.26
C HIS A 103 1.05 -2.58 3.66
N ASN A 104 0.88 -1.33 4.13
CA ASN A 104 1.38 -0.87 5.42
C ASN A 104 0.75 -1.63 6.58
N LEU A 105 -0.57 -1.83 6.55
CA LEU A 105 -1.28 -2.66 7.54
C LEU A 105 -0.74 -4.10 7.56
N LYS A 106 -0.45 -4.68 6.39
CA LYS A 106 0.16 -6.03 6.30
C LYS A 106 1.60 -6.07 6.79
N SER A 107 2.40 -5.03 6.56
CA SER A 107 3.77 -4.98 7.09
C SER A 107 3.77 -4.77 8.60
N GLU A 108 2.93 -3.87 9.12
CA GLU A 108 2.80 -3.57 10.55
C GLU A 108 2.36 -4.81 11.34
N THR A 109 1.37 -5.55 10.83
CA THR A 109 0.93 -6.81 11.47
C THR A 109 2.03 -7.88 11.47
N LYS A 110 2.79 -8.02 10.37
CA LYS A 110 3.95 -8.93 10.31
C LYS A 110 5.04 -8.53 11.29
N GLU A 111 5.36 -7.24 11.36
CA GLU A 111 6.34 -6.71 12.31
C GLU A 111 5.89 -6.90 13.74
N ARG A 112 4.62 -6.62 14.07
CA ARG A 112 4.06 -6.87 15.39
C ARG A 112 4.19 -8.33 15.81
N LYS A 113 3.90 -9.28 14.90
CA LYS A 113 4.11 -10.72 15.16
C LYS A 113 5.58 -11.07 15.38
N LYS A 114 6.52 -10.44 14.67
CA LYS A 114 7.97 -10.66 14.90
C LYS A 114 8.38 -10.15 16.27
N ARG A 115 7.96 -8.93 16.63
CA ARG A 115 8.24 -8.30 17.92
C ARG A 115 7.67 -9.10 19.09
N GLN A 116 6.45 -9.62 18.96
CA GLN A 116 5.84 -10.51 19.96
C GLN A 116 6.61 -11.83 20.16
N LYS A 117 7.29 -12.33 19.12
CA LYS A 117 8.08 -13.57 19.19
C LYS A 117 9.47 -13.35 19.79
N THR A 118 10.03 -12.16 19.64
CA THR A 118 11.32 -11.81 20.25
C THR A 118 11.09 -11.43 21.71
N ALA A 119 11.61 -12.23 22.65
CA ALA A 119 11.57 -11.99 24.09
C ALA A 119 12.49 -10.85 24.55
N VAL A 120 12.59 -9.77 23.77
CA VAL A 120 13.48 -8.65 24.05
C VAL A 120 12.69 -7.57 24.80
N THR A 121 13.01 -7.45 26.07
CA THR A 121 12.53 -6.46 27.04
C THR A 121 13.00 -5.06 26.63
N GLY A 122 12.42 -4.45 25.59
CA GLY A 122 12.89 -3.13 25.15
C GLY A 122 12.16 -2.47 23.97
N ASP A 123 11.23 -3.15 23.31
CA ASP A 123 10.47 -2.52 22.23
C ASP A 123 9.48 -1.48 22.79
N MET A 124 9.76 -0.19 22.59
CA MET A 124 8.89 0.93 23.02
C MET A 124 7.68 1.16 22.10
N ARG A 125 7.65 0.51 20.93
CA ARG A 125 6.60 0.69 19.91
C ARG A 125 5.19 0.25 20.37
N PRO A 126 4.99 -0.84 21.12
CA PRO A 126 3.69 -1.21 21.66
C PRO A 126 3.10 -0.15 22.60
N LEU A 127 3.94 0.58 23.35
CA LEU A 127 3.51 1.67 24.22
C LEU A 127 3.01 2.87 23.40
N LEU A 128 3.67 3.18 22.29
CA LEU A 128 3.25 4.25 21.38
C LEU A 128 1.95 3.91 20.63
N ASP A 129 1.76 2.63 20.24
CA ASP A 129 0.56 2.14 19.55
C ASP A 129 -0.69 2.15 20.45
N ALA A 130 -0.50 2.02 21.77
CA ALA A 130 -1.57 2.02 22.76
C ALA A 130 -2.07 3.43 23.15
N LEU A 131 -1.43 4.50 22.64
CA LEU A 131 -1.83 5.87 22.93
C LEU A 131 -2.83 6.39 21.88
N PRO A 132 -3.84 7.21 22.27
CA PRO A 132 -4.69 7.93 21.32
C PRO A 132 -3.84 8.93 20.50
N SER A 133 -3.41 8.48 19.31
CA SER A 133 -2.71 9.23 18.26
C SER A 133 -1.80 10.38 18.72
N VAL A 134 -0.74 10.09 19.48
CA VAL A 134 0.36 11.04 19.62
C VAL A 134 1.25 10.88 18.39
N SER A 135 1.26 11.88 17.51
CA SER A 135 2.17 11.93 16.37
C SER A 135 3.60 12.13 16.88
N CYS A 136 4.25 11.04 17.29
CA CYS A 136 5.68 11.04 17.53
C CYS A 136 6.39 11.41 16.22
N LYS A 137 6.89 12.64 16.16
CA LYS A 137 7.79 13.12 15.11
C LYS A 137 8.88 12.07 14.92
N GLU A 138 8.92 11.48 13.74
CA GLU A 138 9.73 10.31 13.42
C GLU A 138 11.21 10.58 13.75
N ARG A 139 11.80 9.77 14.63
CA ARG A 139 13.26 9.70 14.80
C ARG A 139 13.85 9.32 13.45
N THR A 140 14.77 10.15 12.96
CA THR A 140 15.51 10.01 11.70
C THR A 140 16.04 8.59 11.56
N GLN A 141 15.39 7.81 10.69
CA GLN A 141 15.89 6.51 10.31
C GLN A 141 17.19 6.72 9.53
N THR A 142 18.29 6.17 10.02
CA THR A 142 19.53 6.05 9.27
C THR A 142 19.23 5.35 7.95
N PHE A 143 19.39 6.08 6.85
CA PHE A 143 19.17 5.58 5.50
C PHE A 143 20.22 4.52 5.17
N GLN A 144 19.97 3.26 5.52
CA GLN A 144 20.58 2.16 4.78
C GLN A 144 19.97 2.22 3.38
N SER A 145 20.79 2.60 2.39
CA SER A 145 20.39 2.71 1.01
C SER A 145 19.91 1.33 0.53
N LYS A 146 18.59 1.13 0.54
CA LYS A 146 17.97 -0.09 0.00
C LYS A 146 18.44 -0.23 -1.44
N ILE A 147 19.31 -1.20 -1.71
CA ILE A 147 19.77 -1.52 -3.06
C ILE A 147 18.52 -1.84 -3.88
N LYS A 148 18.11 -0.89 -4.73
CA LYS A 148 16.92 -1.04 -5.56
C LYS A 148 17.20 -2.14 -6.55
N LYS A 149 16.37 -3.19 -6.56
CA LYS A 149 16.39 -4.21 -7.62
C LYS A 149 16.13 -3.51 -8.95
N ARG A 150 17.17 -3.36 -9.78
CA ARG A 150 17.07 -2.72 -11.09
C ARG A 150 16.21 -3.60 -12.00
N SER A 151 15.34 -2.98 -12.79
CA SER A 151 14.57 -3.68 -13.82
C SER A 151 15.50 -4.27 -14.88
N VAL A 152 15.14 -5.42 -15.45
CA VAL A 152 15.87 -6.05 -16.55
C VAL A 152 15.99 -5.05 -17.72
N SER A 153 17.20 -4.86 -18.26
CA SER A 153 17.44 -3.99 -19.41
C SER A 153 16.76 -4.52 -20.67
N LYS A 154 16.48 -3.63 -21.64
CA LYS A 154 15.78 -4.00 -22.89
C LYS A 154 16.56 -5.07 -23.65
N MET A 155 15.86 -5.97 -24.34
CA MET A 155 16.44 -7.09 -25.10
C MET A 155 17.58 -6.66 -26.05
N LYS A 156 17.39 -5.57 -26.82
CA LYS A 156 18.43 -5.03 -27.71
C LYS A 156 19.70 -4.61 -26.96
N GLN A 157 19.54 -4.01 -25.77
CA GLN A 157 20.67 -3.59 -24.95
C GLN A 157 21.41 -4.80 -24.38
N ARG A 158 20.69 -5.82 -23.92
CA ARG A 158 21.28 -7.09 -23.46
C ARG A 158 22.03 -7.80 -24.58
N HIS A 159 21.46 -7.82 -25.78
CA HIS A 159 22.12 -8.42 -26.93
C HIS A 159 23.41 -7.67 -27.29
N LYS A 160 23.37 -6.33 -27.28
CA LYS A 160 24.56 -5.51 -27.50
C LYS A 160 25.63 -5.74 -26.42
N SER A 161 25.26 -5.78 -25.13
CA SER A 161 26.22 -6.03 -24.05
C SER A 161 26.82 -7.43 -24.17
N MET A 162 26.02 -8.43 -24.48
CA MET A 162 26.48 -9.81 -24.73
C MET A 162 27.50 -9.87 -25.87
N LEU A 163 27.24 -9.22 -27.01
CA LEU A 163 28.20 -9.18 -28.12
C LEU A 163 29.50 -8.47 -27.73
N GLN A 164 29.41 -7.38 -26.96
CA GLN A 164 30.59 -6.68 -26.44
C GLN A 164 31.40 -7.57 -25.48
N GLU A 165 30.74 -8.31 -24.60
CA GLU A 165 31.37 -9.26 -23.68
C GLU A 165 32.07 -10.40 -24.45
N ILE A 166 31.43 -10.96 -25.48
CA ILE A 166 32.04 -11.99 -26.33
C ILE A 166 33.30 -11.47 -27.01
N LEU A 167 33.24 -10.27 -27.60
CA LEU A 167 34.40 -9.65 -28.25
C LEU A 167 35.51 -9.33 -27.26
N ALA A 168 35.18 -8.85 -26.06
CA ALA A 168 36.16 -8.60 -25.01
C ALA A 168 36.83 -9.91 -24.57
N PHE A 169 36.07 -10.99 -24.44
CA PHE A 169 36.62 -12.30 -24.06
C PHE A 169 37.55 -12.87 -25.15
N GLN A 170 37.16 -12.77 -26.41
CA GLN A 170 38.02 -13.19 -27.53
C GLN A 170 39.36 -12.42 -27.53
N LYS A 171 39.36 -11.14 -27.20
CA LYS A 171 40.58 -10.34 -27.06
C LYS A 171 41.47 -10.86 -25.93
N ILE A 172 40.90 -11.08 -24.74
CA ILE A 172 41.64 -11.64 -23.59
C ILE A 172 42.27 -12.99 -23.96
N LEU A 173 41.54 -13.85 -24.68
CA LEU A 173 42.07 -15.14 -25.14
C LEU A 173 43.17 -14.99 -26.19
N SER A 174 43.20 -13.89 -26.95
CA SER A 174 44.25 -13.62 -27.91
C SER A 174 45.54 -13.09 -27.26
N ASP A 175 45.43 -12.49 -26.07
CA ASP A 175 46.54 -11.83 -25.38
C ASP A 175 47.59 -12.85 -24.87
N PRO A 176 48.89 -12.62 -25.14
CA PRO A 176 49.94 -13.55 -24.77
C PRO A 176 50.17 -13.64 -23.26
N THR A 177 49.93 -12.54 -22.53
CA THR A 177 50.06 -12.48 -21.06
C THR A 177 49.05 -13.39 -20.36
N TYR A 178 47.81 -13.44 -20.87
CA TYR A 178 46.76 -14.30 -20.36
C TYR A 178 47.00 -15.78 -20.73
N LYS A 179 47.59 -16.05 -21.90
CA LYS A 179 47.97 -17.42 -22.31
C LYS A 179 49.12 -18.00 -21.49
N ALA A 180 50.08 -17.16 -21.09
CA ALA A 180 51.19 -17.58 -20.25
C ALA A 180 50.72 -17.91 -18.83
N ASP A 181 50.08 -16.94 -18.16
CA ASP A 181 49.63 -17.08 -16.77
C ASP A 181 48.24 -16.45 -16.56
N PRO A 182 47.14 -17.22 -16.71
CA PRO A 182 45.78 -16.66 -16.67
C PRO A 182 45.40 -16.16 -15.28
N SER A 183 45.82 -16.85 -14.22
CA SER A 183 45.57 -16.42 -12.84
C SER A 183 46.29 -15.11 -12.51
N GLY A 184 47.56 -14.99 -12.91
CA GLY A 184 48.38 -13.80 -12.70
C GLY A 184 47.86 -12.58 -13.46
N ALA A 185 47.46 -12.76 -14.71
CA ALA A 185 46.87 -11.69 -15.52
C ALA A 185 45.58 -11.14 -14.88
N VAL A 186 44.72 -12.01 -14.34
CA VAL A 186 43.50 -11.61 -13.64
C VAL A 186 43.82 -10.88 -12.33
N THR A 187 44.77 -11.38 -11.53
CA THR A 187 45.16 -10.71 -10.28
C THR A 187 45.73 -9.32 -10.51
N ASN A 188 46.59 -9.17 -11.54
CA ASN A 188 47.18 -7.89 -11.90
C ASN A 188 46.09 -6.90 -12.35
N HIS A 189 45.16 -7.33 -13.21
CA HIS A 189 44.06 -6.47 -13.66
C HIS A 189 43.18 -5.98 -12.50
N ILE A 190 42.88 -6.85 -11.52
CA ILE A 190 42.12 -6.47 -10.33
C ILE A 190 42.90 -5.44 -9.50
N GLN A 191 44.20 -5.64 -9.31
CA GLN A 191 45.06 -4.70 -8.57
C GLN A 191 45.13 -3.32 -9.26
N ASP A 192 45.30 -3.30 -10.58
CA ASP A 192 45.33 -2.06 -11.36
C ASP A 192 44.00 -1.31 -11.26
N LYS A 193 42.88 -2.04 -11.36
CA LYS A 193 41.55 -1.44 -11.21
C LYS A 193 41.30 -0.88 -9.82
N ILE A 194 41.77 -1.56 -8.77
CA ILE A 194 41.68 -1.03 -7.40
C ILE A 194 42.52 0.24 -7.27
N ARG A 195 43.70 0.32 -7.90
CA ARG A 195 44.54 1.52 -7.90
C ARG A 195 43.91 2.69 -8.66
N GLU A 196 43.16 2.44 -9.74
CA GLU A 196 42.45 3.49 -10.49
C GLU A 196 41.23 4.06 -9.75
N GLU A 197 40.58 3.26 -8.90
CA GLU A 197 39.40 3.68 -8.13
C GLU A 197 39.75 4.37 -6.79
N LEU A 198 41.03 4.37 -6.39
CA LEU A 198 41.58 5.05 -5.21
C LEU A 198 42.11 6.45 -5.53
#